data_AF-A0A8S9WGZ1-F1
#
_entry.id   AF-A0A8S9WGZ1-F1
#
_cell.length_a   1.000
_cell.length_b   1.000
_cell.length_c   1.000
_cell.angle_alpha   90.00
_cell.angle_beta   90.00
_cell.angle_gamma   90.00
#
_symmetry.space_group_name_H-M   'P 1'
#
loop_
_entity.id
_entity.type
_entity.pdbx_description
1 polymer ?
#
loop_
_entity_poly.entity_id
_entity_poly.type
_entity_poly.pdbx_seq_one_letter_code
_entity_poly.pdbx_strand_id
1 'polypeptide(L)' 'MKAGCRVTRNELIKEVLRDYHYVEATGLGVPRKIIAGMIKHNGIEPDFIEDEYSFTVRLECIT' A
#
# COMPACT_ATOMS: atom_id res chain seq x y z
N MET A 1 -3.04 -3.69 -7.52
CA MET A 1 -2.85 -3.03 -6.19
C MET A 1 -3.57 -1.67 -6.08
N LYS A 2 -3.50 -0.76 -7.08
CA LYS A 2 -4.25 0.53 -7.02
C LYS A 2 -5.78 0.38 -7.01
N ALA A 3 -6.32 -0.64 -7.70
CA ALA A 3 -7.77 -0.91 -7.79
C ALA A 3 -8.32 -1.84 -6.67
N GLY A 4 -7.63 -2.01 -5.55
CA GLY A 4 -8.13 -2.82 -4.42
C GLY A 4 -8.01 -4.34 -4.61
N CYS A 5 -6.99 -4.81 -5.33
CA CYS A 5 -6.68 -6.25 -5.39
C CYS A 5 -6.38 -6.78 -3.97
N ARG A 6 -7.10 -7.85 -3.56
CA ARG A 6 -7.08 -8.42 -2.21
C ARG A 6 -6.21 -9.67 -2.07
N VAL A 7 -5.49 -10.03 -3.13
CA VAL A 7 -4.67 -11.24 -3.17
C VAL A 7 -3.31 -10.93 -2.56
N THR A 8 -2.90 -11.70 -1.55
CA THR A 8 -1.57 -11.58 -0.95
C THR A 8 -0.70 -12.75 -1.34
N ARG A 9 0.62 -12.53 -1.43
CA ARG A 9 1.59 -13.62 -1.68
C ARG A 9 1.60 -14.65 -0.57
N ASN A 10 1.35 -14.22 0.67
CA ASN A 10 1.28 -15.08 1.84
C ASN A 10 0.06 -14.72 2.70
N GLU A 11 -0.96 -15.55 2.60
CA GLU A 11 -2.22 -15.38 3.31
C GLU A 11 -2.08 -15.54 4.83
N LEU A 12 -1.22 -16.45 5.31
CA LEU A 12 -0.99 -16.66 6.74
C LEU A 12 -0.42 -15.39 7.40
N ILE A 13 0.56 -14.75 6.77
CA ILE A 13 1.13 -13.50 7.27
C ILE A 13 0.05 -12.40 7.31
N LYS A 14 -0.80 -12.31 6.29
CA LYS A 14 -1.91 -11.35 6.26
C LYS A 14 -2.87 -11.56 7.43
N GLU A 15 -3.26 -12.80 7.72
CA GLU A 15 -4.17 -13.13 8.83
C GLU A 15 -3.54 -12.76 10.17
N VAL A 16 -2.28 -13.16 10.42
CA VAL A 16 -1.57 -12.78 11.66
C VAL A 16 -1.52 -11.27 11.83
N LEU A 17 -1.13 -10.52 10.79
CA LEU A 17 -1.10 -9.06 10.85
C LEU A 17 -2.50 -8.45 11.07
N ARG A 18 -3.57 -9.10 10.61
CA ARG A 18 -4.94 -8.65 10.85
C ARG A 18 -5.36 -8.88 12.29
N ASP A 19 -5.03 -10.04 12.86
CA ASP A 19 -5.35 -10.38 14.25
C ASP A 19 -4.69 -9.40 15.23
N TYR A 20 -3.48 -8.93 14.90
CA TYR A 20 -2.80 -7.87 15.63
C TYR A 20 -3.21 -6.45 15.23
N HIS A 21 -4.24 -6.28 14.39
CA HIS A 21 -4.75 -4.99 13.92
C HIS A 21 -3.75 -4.09 13.16
N TYR A 22 -2.66 -4.66 12.62
CA TYR A 22 -1.72 -3.92 11.79
C TYR A 22 -2.23 -3.67 10.37
N VAL A 23 -3.09 -4.55 9.86
CA VAL A 23 -3.68 -4.43 8.51
C VAL A 23 -5.19 -4.57 8.54
N GLU A 24 -5.86 -3.85 7.64
CA GLU A 24 -7.31 -3.93 7.47
C GLU A 24 -7.72 -5.04 6.50
N ALA A 25 -8.85 -5.69 6.76
CA ALA A 25 -9.39 -6.76 5.90
C ALA A 25 -9.94 -6.26 4.54
N THR A 26 -10.05 -4.94 4.34
CA THR A 26 -10.75 -4.34 3.20
C THR A 26 -9.94 -4.33 1.91
N GLY A 27 -8.61 -4.47 2.00
CA GLY A 27 -7.70 -4.32 0.85
C GLY A 27 -7.50 -2.86 0.41
N LEU A 28 -7.85 -1.90 1.28
CA LEU A 28 -7.84 -0.46 0.96
C LEU A 28 -6.65 0.30 1.56
N GLY A 29 -5.67 -0.40 2.13
CA GLY A 29 -4.48 0.23 2.71
C GLY A 29 -3.72 1.10 1.69
N VAL A 30 -3.43 0.56 0.50
CA VAL A 30 -2.71 1.32 -0.53
C VAL A 30 -3.53 2.50 -1.06
N PRO A 31 -4.80 2.34 -1.49
CA PRO A 31 -5.58 3.47 -2.01
C PRO A 31 -5.90 4.54 -0.95
N ARG A 32 -6.32 4.15 0.26
CA ARG A 32 -6.82 5.10 1.27
C ARG A 32 -5.77 5.65 2.20
N LYS A 33 -4.67 4.92 2.45
CA LYS A 33 -3.62 5.40 3.36
C LYS A 33 -2.44 5.96 2.59
N ILE A 34 -1.90 5.20 1.63
CA ILE A 34 -0.69 5.62 0.90
C ILE A 34 -1.03 6.67 -0.16
N ILE A 35 -1.87 6.34 -1.15
CA ILE A 35 -2.17 7.23 -2.28
C ILE A 35 -2.88 8.49 -1.78
N ALA A 36 -4.00 8.33 -1.07
CA ALA A 36 -4.74 9.48 -0.54
C ALA A 36 -3.92 10.31 0.46
N GLY A 37 -3.04 9.68 1.24
CA GLY A 37 -2.13 10.39 2.15
C GLY A 37 -1.12 11.26 1.40
N MET A 38 -0.44 10.70 0.40
CA MET A 38 0.51 11.45 -0.43
C MET A 38 -0.15 12.61 -1.17
N ILE A 39 -1.34 12.41 -1.74
CA ILE A 39 -2.09 13.50 -2.38
C ILE A 39 -2.44 14.58 -1.36
N LYS A 40 -2.90 14.20 -0.16
CA LYS A 40 -3.31 15.15 0.88
C LYS A 40 -2.13 15.97 1.43
N HIS A 41 -0.96 15.36 1.59
CA HIS A 41 0.18 15.98 2.25
C HIS A 41 1.19 16.60 1.28
N ASN A 42 1.38 15.98 0.11
CA ASN A 42 2.44 16.34 -0.84
C ASN A 42 1.87 16.79 -2.19
N GLY A 43 0.55 16.68 -2.41
CA GLY A 43 -0.11 17.07 -3.66
C GLY A 43 0.14 16.12 -4.83
N ILE A 44 0.87 15.03 -4.63
CA ILE A 44 1.27 14.08 -5.68
C ILE A 44 0.92 12.64 -5.29
N GLU A 45 0.77 11.77 -6.29
CA GLU A 45 0.71 10.33 -6.05
C GLU A 45 2.12 9.77 -5.77
N PRO A 46 2.24 8.67 -5.01
CA PRO A 46 3.49 7.94 -4.88
C PRO A 46 3.83 7.18 -6.15
N ASP A 47 5.11 6.97 -6.40
CA ASP A 47 5.56 6.11 -7.49
C ASP A 47 5.51 4.64 -7.07
N PHE A 48 4.97 3.81 -7.95
CA PHE A 48 4.97 2.36 -7.81
C PHE A 48 5.88 1.80 -8.89
N ILE A 49 7.06 1.33 -8.49
CA ILE A 49 8.10 0.84 -9.38
C ILE A 49 8.12 -0.69 -9.23
N GLU A 50 7.80 -1.38 -10.31
CA GLU A 50 7.87 -2.83 -10.40
C GLU A 50 9.16 -3.23 -11.13
N ASP A 51 9.84 -4.22 -10.57
CA ASP A 51 11.03 -4.86 -11.13
C ASP A 51 10.83 -6.39 -11.06
N GLU A 52 11.69 -7.16 -11.72
CA GLU A 52 11.49 -8.61 -11.92
C GLU A 52 11.30 -9.39 -10.61
N TYR A 53 12.00 -8.98 -9.55
CA TYR A 53 11.94 -9.63 -8.24
C TYR A 53 11.51 -8.70 -7.10
N SER A 54 11.26 -7.42 -7.39
CA SER A 54 11.00 -6.42 -6.35
C SER A 54 9.89 -5.46 -6.71
N PHE A 55 9.26 -4.90 -5.69
CA PHE A 55 8.24 -3.87 -5.85
C PHE A 55 8.53 -2.77 -4.84
N THR A 56 8.77 -1.56 -5.35
CA THR A 56 9.14 -0.40 -4.56
C THR A 56 8.02 0.64 -4.60
N VAL A 57 7.67 1.17 -3.42
CA VAL A 57 6.79 2.33 -3.28
C VAL A 57 7.66 3.51 -2.88
N ARG A 58 7.81 4.50 -3.74
CA ARG A 58 8.60 5.71 -3.47
C ARG A 58 7.69 6.86 -3.05
N LEU A 59 7.97 7.42 -1.88
CA LEU A 59 7.24 8.54 -1.29
C LEU A 59 8.12 9.79 -1.41
N GLU A 60 7.97 10.54 -2.49
CA GLU A 60 8.73 11.77 -2.69
C GLU A 60 8.15 12.90 -1.84
N CYS A 61 8.98 13.52 -1.00
CA CYS A 61 8.64 14.74 -0.29
C CYS A 61 9.06 15.94 -1.12
N ILE A 62 8.07 16.73 -1.53
CA ILE A 62 8.29 18.06 -2.09
C ILE A 62 8.19 19.01 -0.89
N THR A 63 9.33 19.35 -0.30
CA THR A 63 9.42 20.42 0.71
C THR A 63 9.75 21.73 0.03
#